data_AF-A0A524LT50-F1
#
_entry.id   AF-A0A524LT50-F1
#
_cell.length_a   1.000
_cell.length_b   1.000
_cell.length_c   1.000
_cell.angle_alpha   90.00
_cell.angle_beta   90.00
_cell.angle_gamma   90.00
#
_symmetry.space_group_name_H-M   'P 1'
#
loop_
_entity.id
_entity.type
_entity.pdbx_description
1 polymer ?
#
loop_
_entity_poly.entity_id
_entity_poly.type
_entity_poly.pdbx_seq_one_letter_code
_entity_poly.pdbx_strand_id
1 'polypeptide(L)'
;YDVMNMYSKVHTEAVPWVTMFLGDWAQVWIITRISIILVIASMVIMMVGGVMHAKKHPEDGADPASVIMEVLLGKTVESLAHTISYARLGIMLLVHAALLMTVNNAFSSLGGSESGAAMVMIIGGNLGIMMIEGLIVYIQSLRLHLYEFFTKWYVGGAQPFRQVRPELIYNQFIWKKK
;
A
#
# COMPACT_ATOMS: atom_id res chain seq x y z
N TYR A 1 26.75 2.34 14.04
CA TYR A 1 26.35 1.40 12.97
C TYR A 1 27.29 1.58 11.81
N ASP A 2 28.26 0.69 11.71
CA ASP A 2 29.35 0.76 10.73
C ASP A 2 28.86 0.20 9.38
N VAL A 3 28.39 1.11 8.53
CA VAL A 3 27.78 0.83 7.22
C VAL A 3 28.74 0.15 6.24
N MET A 4 30.05 0.24 6.46
CA MET A 4 31.07 -0.33 5.57
C MET A 4 31.19 -1.86 5.73
N ASN A 5 30.84 -2.41 6.89
CA ASN A 5 31.02 -3.83 7.20
C ASN A 5 29.74 -4.68 6.99
N MET A 6 28.63 -4.04 6.57
CA MET A 6 27.33 -4.70 6.35
C MET A 6 27.30 -5.57 5.08
N TYR A 7 28.16 -5.27 4.10
CA TYR A 7 28.22 -6.02 2.83
C TYR A 7 29.26 -7.17 2.85
N SER A 8 30.11 -7.26 3.89
CA SER A 8 31.23 -8.21 3.91
C SER A 8 30.90 -9.54 4.60
N LYS A 9 29.83 -9.62 5.40
CA LYS A 9 29.47 -10.86 6.11
C LYS A 9 28.20 -11.47 5.54
N VAL A 10 28.25 -12.78 5.30
CA VAL A 10 27.05 -13.58 5.01
C VAL A 10 26.23 -13.62 6.29
N HIS A 11 25.24 -12.73 6.41
CA HIS A 11 24.32 -12.72 7.52
C HIS A 11 23.30 -13.86 7.32
N THR A 12 23.47 -14.97 8.05
CA THR A 12 22.52 -16.10 8.13
C THR A 12 21.37 -15.82 9.09
N GLU A 13 21.14 -14.55 9.43
CA GLU A 13 20.09 -14.14 10.34
C GLU A 13 18.72 -14.39 9.69
N ALA A 14 17.80 -14.95 10.48
CA ALA A 14 16.40 -15.15 10.11
C ALA A 14 15.74 -13.78 9.92
N VAL A 15 15.05 -13.55 8.80
CA VAL A 15 14.24 -12.34 8.63
C VAL A 15 13.02 -12.46 9.56
N PRO A 16 12.86 -11.61 10.59
CA PRO A 16 11.94 -11.87 11.70
C PRO A 16 10.47 -12.09 11.29
N TRP A 17 10.03 -11.48 10.20
CA TRP A 17 8.66 -11.62 9.69
C TRP A 17 8.52 -12.66 8.57
N VAL A 18 9.59 -13.02 7.85
CA VAL A 18 9.52 -14.05 6.79
C VAL A 18 9.66 -15.45 7.39
N THR A 19 10.50 -15.63 8.42
CA THR A 19 10.63 -16.93 9.11
C THR A 19 9.38 -17.32 9.88
N MET A 20 8.53 -16.34 10.26
CA MET A 20 7.21 -16.62 10.85
C MET A 20 6.28 -17.37 9.88
N PHE A 21 6.39 -17.13 8.57
CA PHE A 21 5.52 -17.74 7.55
C PHE A 21 6.18 -18.88 6.78
N LEU A 22 7.48 -18.78 6.49
CA LEU A 22 8.22 -19.79 5.72
C LEU A 22 9.04 -20.74 6.60
N GLY A 23 9.32 -20.40 7.87
CA GLY A 23 10.20 -21.18 8.76
C GLY A 23 11.68 -20.78 8.67
N ASP A 24 12.52 -21.36 9.52
CA ASP A 24 13.92 -20.95 9.74
C ASP A 24 14.85 -21.11 8.52
N TRP A 25 14.41 -21.80 7.46
CA TRP A 25 15.17 -21.92 6.20
C TRP A 25 15.13 -20.63 5.36
N ALA A 26 14.24 -19.68 5.69
CA ALA A 26 14.10 -18.41 4.99
C ALA A 26 15.17 -17.39 5.45
N GLN A 27 16.42 -17.67 5.08
CA GLN A 27 17.57 -16.82 5.36
C GLN A 27 17.63 -15.60 4.42
N VAL A 28 18.14 -14.47 4.91
CA VAL A 28 18.26 -13.20 4.13
C VAL A 28 18.87 -13.44 2.75
N TRP A 29 19.95 -14.21 2.67
CA TRP A 29 20.67 -14.46 1.42
C TRP A 29 19.84 -15.22 0.37
N ILE A 30 19.02 -16.20 0.80
CA ILE A 30 18.16 -16.96 -0.13
C ILE A 30 17.06 -16.07 -0.69
N ILE A 31 16.45 -15.26 0.18
CA ILE A 31 15.38 -14.33 -0.16
C ILE A 31 15.89 -13.27 -1.14
N THR A 32 17.03 -12.65 -0.86
CA THR A 32 17.59 -11.62 -1.74
C THR A 32 17.88 -12.17 -3.15
N ARG A 33 18.43 -13.37 -3.27
CA ARG A 33 18.67 -14.01 -4.58
C ARG A 33 17.37 -14.33 -5.32
N ILE A 34 16.39 -14.90 -4.63
CA ILE A 34 15.09 -15.23 -5.22
C ILE A 34 14.39 -13.94 -5.69
N SER A 35 14.41 -12.87 -4.89
CA SER A 35 13.82 -11.58 -5.25
C SER A 35 14.46 -10.98 -6.50
N ILE A 36 15.79 -11.02 -6.62
CA ILE A 36 16.49 -10.52 -7.82
C ILE A 36 16.09 -11.33 -9.06
N ILE A 37 16.04 -12.65 -8.95
CA ILE A 37 15.61 -13.53 -10.06
C ILE A 37 14.15 -13.23 -10.45
N LEU A 38 13.27 -13.04 -9.46
CA LEU A 38 11.86 -12.72 -9.69
C LEU A 38 11.67 -11.40 -10.43
N VAL A 39 12.44 -10.36 -10.06
CA VAL A 39 12.38 -9.04 -10.73
C VAL A 39 12.87 -9.13 -12.18
N ILE A 40 13.94 -9.87 -12.43
CA ILE A 40 14.43 -10.11 -13.79
C ILE A 40 13.39 -10.91 -14.59
N ALA A 41 12.79 -11.95 -13.99
CA ALA A 41 11.76 -12.76 -14.62
C ALA A 41 10.51 -11.93 -14.97
N SER A 42 10.04 -11.05 -14.08
CA SER A 42 8.90 -10.16 -14.37
C SER A 42 9.21 -9.19 -15.51
N MET A 43 10.45 -8.70 -15.58
CA MET A 43 10.89 -7.80 -16.65
C MET A 43 10.94 -8.52 -18.02
N VAL A 44 11.41 -9.77 -18.04
CA VAL A 44 11.39 -10.61 -19.25
C VAL A 44 9.97 -10.94 -19.69
N ILE A 45 9.07 -11.28 -18.76
CA ILE A 45 7.66 -11.56 -19.07
C ILE A 45 6.98 -10.31 -19.68
N MET A 46 7.23 -9.11 -19.14
CA MET A 46 6.73 -7.87 -19.72
C MET A 46 7.28 -7.61 -21.13
N MET A 47 8.57 -7.90 -21.36
CA MET A 47 9.20 -7.75 -22.68
C MET A 47 8.60 -8.73 -23.71
N VAL A 48 8.41 -10.00 -23.34
CA VAL A 48 7.77 -11.00 -24.21
C VAL A 48 6.31 -10.65 -24.48
N GLY A 49 5.58 -10.19 -23.46
CA GLY A 49 4.18 -9.74 -23.60
C GLY A 49 4.04 -8.54 -24.56
N GLY A 50 4.96 -7.58 -24.51
CA GLY A 50 5.00 -6.45 -25.44
C GLY A 50 5.29 -6.86 -26.89
N VAL A 51 6.26 -7.75 -27.09
CA VAL A 51 6.60 -8.29 -28.42
C VAL A 51 5.47 -9.15 -29.00
N MET A 52 4.78 -9.93 -28.17
CA MET A 52 3.59 -10.70 -28.60
C MET A 52 2.41 -9.80 -28.95
N HIS A 53 2.21 -8.68 -28.23
CA HIS A 53 1.17 -7.71 -28.54
C HIS A 53 1.43 -7.01 -29.89
N ALA A 54 2.68 -6.61 -30.14
CA ALA A 54 3.12 -6.04 -31.42
C ALA A 54 2.98 -7.02 -32.59
N LYS A 55 3.16 -8.33 -32.37
CA LYS A 55 2.90 -9.36 -33.40
C LYS A 55 1.41 -9.55 -33.71
N LYS A 56 0.51 -9.20 -32.80
CA LYS A 56 -0.94 -9.43 -32.94
C LYS A 56 -1.68 -8.23 -33.56
N HIS A 57 -1.09 -7.04 -33.51
CA HIS A 57 -1.54 -5.80 -34.15
C HIS A 57 -0.46 -5.25 -35.10
N PRO A 58 -0.41 -5.72 -36.37
CA PRO A 58 0.65 -5.37 -37.31
C PRO A 58 0.52 -3.96 -37.93
N GLU A 59 -0.59 -3.25 -37.68
CA GLU A 59 -0.90 -1.95 -38.30
C GLU A 59 0.04 -0.79 -37.92
N ASP A 60 0.80 -0.87 -36.83
CA ASP A 60 1.57 0.26 -36.29
C ASP A 60 3.07 0.31 -36.69
N GLY A 61 3.57 -0.61 -37.52
CA GLY A 61 4.95 -0.54 -38.02
C GLY A 61 6.01 -0.42 -36.92
N ALA A 62 5.74 -0.99 -35.75
CA ALA A 62 6.58 -0.83 -34.57
C ALA A 62 7.86 -1.67 -34.71
N ASP A 63 8.97 -0.99 -34.99
CA ASP A 63 10.33 -1.53 -34.90
C ASP A 63 10.50 -2.28 -33.55
N PRO A 64 11.04 -3.50 -33.51
CA PRO A 64 11.33 -4.19 -32.24
C PRO A 64 12.07 -3.30 -31.23
N ALA A 65 12.88 -2.33 -31.69
CA ALA A 65 13.51 -1.35 -30.81
C ALA A 65 12.50 -0.38 -30.14
N SER A 66 11.43 0.05 -30.82
CA SER A 66 10.42 0.95 -30.23
C SER A 66 9.57 0.24 -29.18
N VAL A 67 9.20 -1.03 -29.41
CA VAL A 67 8.47 -1.86 -28.44
C VAL A 67 9.32 -2.13 -27.19
N ILE A 68 10.62 -2.38 -27.38
CA ILE A 68 11.56 -2.56 -26.25
C ILE A 68 11.65 -1.25 -25.45
N MET A 69 11.76 -0.10 -26.11
CA MET A 69 11.80 1.20 -25.44
C MET A 69 10.49 1.52 -24.71
N GLU A 70 9.33 1.21 -25.29
CA GLU A 70 8.03 1.43 -24.65
C GLU A 70 7.85 0.55 -23.40
N VAL A 71 8.23 -0.73 -23.47
CA VAL A 71 8.10 -1.65 -22.32
C VAL A 71 9.12 -1.31 -21.22
N LEU A 72 10.37 -1.04 -21.59
CA LEU A 72 11.44 -0.72 -20.64
C LEU A 72 11.27 0.67 -20.00
N LEU A 73 10.93 1.70 -20.77
CA LEU A 73 10.80 3.06 -20.23
C LEU A 73 9.37 3.43 -19.87
N GLY A 74 8.37 3.00 -20.63
CA GLY A 74 6.98 3.34 -20.34
C GLY A 74 6.42 2.46 -19.23
N LYS A 75 6.21 1.17 -19.53
CA LYS A 75 5.48 0.26 -18.63
C LYS A 75 6.25 -0.07 -17.35
N THR A 76 7.57 -0.21 -17.41
CA THR A 76 8.38 -0.51 -16.22
C THR A 76 8.46 0.70 -15.29
N VAL A 77 8.68 1.92 -15.81
CA VAL A 77 8.68 3.14 -14.98
C VAL A 77 7.30 3.41 -14.42
N GLU A 78 6.24 3.19 -15.20
CA GLU A 78 4.86 3.29 -14.69
C GLU A 78 4.63 2.30 -13.52
N SER A 79 5.04 1.05 -13.67
CA SER A 79 4.93 0.04 -12.59
C SER A 79 5.75 0.41 -11.35
N LEU A 80 6.95 0.96 -11.53
CA LEU A 80 7.78 1.44 -10.43
C LEU A 80 7.15 2.66 -9.75
N ALA A 81 6.59 3.59 -10.52
CA ALA A 81 5.89 4.76 -10.00
C ALA A 81 4.71 4.35 -9.12
N HIS A 82 3.90 3.39 -9.57
CA HIS A 82 2.83 2.81 -8.75
C HIS A 82 3.36 2.22 -7.46
N THR A 83 4.43 1.43 -7.54
CA THR A 83 5.03 0.80 -6.35
C THR A 83 5.54 1.83 -5.33
N ILE A 84 6.21 2.89 -5.80
CA ILE A 84 6.66 4.02 -4.95
C ILE A 84 5.46 4.76 -4.34
N SER A 85 4.37 4.91 -5.10
CA SER A 85 3.13 5.50 -4.63
C SER A 85 2.57 4.74 -3.41
N TYR A 86 2.57 3.40 -3.46
CA TYR A 86 2.15 2.54 -2.34
C TYR A 86 3.16 2.50 -1.17
N ALA A 87 4.44 2.78 -1.40
CA ALA A 87 5.47 2.81 -0.34
C ALA A 87 5.14 3.80 0.79
N ARG A 88 4.30 4.82 0.51
CA ARG A 88 3.79 5.76 1.51
C ARG A 88 3.07 5.09 2.67
N LEU A 89 2.27 4.04 2.40
CA LEU A 89 1.58 3.28 3.45
C LEU A 89 2.58 2.51 4.32
N GLY A 90 3.65 1.99 3.71
CA GLY A 90 4.74 1.32 4.43
C GLY A 90 5.48 2.26 5.40
N ILE A 91 5.76 3.50 4.98
CA ILE A 91 6.41 4.49 5.86
C ILE A 91 5.51 4.82 7.05
N MET A 92 4.21 5.01 6.84
CA MET A 92 3.28 5.29 7.94
C MET A 92 3.20 4.12 8.93
N LEU A 93 3.24 2.87 8.46
CA LEU A 93 3.31 1.70 9.34
C LEU A 93 4.58 1.68 10.21
N LEU A 94 5.73 2.06 9.63
CA LEU A 94 6.99 2.15 10.37
C LEU A 94 6.97 3.26 11.42
N VAL A 95 6.37 4.42 11.10
CA VAL A 95 6.17 5.52 12.05
C VAL A 95 5.28 5.06 13.20
N HIS A 96 4.18 4.36 12.91
CA HIS A 96 3.29 3.80 13.92
C HIS A 96 4.02 2.90 14.91
N ALA A 97 4.82 1.95 14.39
CA ALA A 97 5.61 1.05 15.22
C ALA A 97 6.64 1.79 16.09
N ALA A 98 7.29 2.83 15.55
CA ALA A 98 8.24 3.66 16.29
C ALA A 98 7.56 4.46 17.42
N LEU A 99 6.36 4.99 17.17
CA LEU A 99 5.58 5.73 18.17
C LEU A 99 5.08 4.81 19.30
N LEU A 100 4.60 3.61 18.97
CA LEU A 100 4.23 2.60 19.98
C LEU A 100 5.42 2.19 20.85
N MET A 101 6.60 1.97 20.23
CA MET A 101 7.82 1.66 20.96
C MET A 101 8.20 2.82 21.92
N THR A 102 8.06 4.06 21.46
CA THR A 102 8.36 5.25 22.28
C THR A 102 7.40 5.38 23.46
N VAL A 103 6.09 5.15 23.26
CA VAL A 103 5.10 5.14 24.36
C VAL A 103 5.40 4.03 25.36
N ASN A 104 5.73 2.83 24.88
CA ASN A 104 6.05 1.71 25.78
C ASN A 104 7.34 1.97 26.59
N ASN A 105 8.36 2.58 25.98
CA ASN A 105 9.58 2.97 26.68
C ASN A 105 9.31 4.08 27.70
N ALA A 106 8.47 5.06 27.37
CA ALA A 106 8.05 6.10 28.31
C ALA A 106 7.29 5.49 29.50
N PHE A 107 6.44 4.48 29.27
CA PHE A 107 5.70 3.79 30.32
C PHE A 107 6.64 3.10 31.32
N SER A 108 7.64 2.39 30.81
CA SER A 108 8.65 1.75 31.63
C SER A 108 9.45 2.77 32.45
N SER A 109 9.77 3.94 31.88
CA SER A 109 10.53 5.00 32.55
C SER A 109 9.72 5.76 33.63
N LEU A 110 8.39 5.74 33.58
CA LEU A 110 7.49 6.47 34.49
C LEU A 110 7.07 5.66 35.74
N GLY A 111 7.78 4.56 36.03
CA GLY A 111 7.53 3.72 37.21
C GLY A 111 6.57 2.56 36.97
N GLY A 112 6.24 2.25 35.71
CA GLY A 112 5.48 1.05 35.35
C GLY A 112 4.08 1.00 35.97
N SER A 113 3.61 -0.21 36.32
CA SER A 113 2.25 -0.44 36.82
C SER A 113 1.93 0.15 38.20
N GLU A 114 2.95 0.61 38.94
CA GLU A 114 2.78 1.13 40.30
C GLU A 114 2.32 2.59 40.32
N SER A 115 2.49 3.33 39.22
CA SER A 115 2.00 4.70 39.11
C SER A 115 0.71 4.77 38.28
N GLY A 116 -0.36 5.30 38.88
CA GLY A 116 -1.62 5.54 38.16
C GLY A 116 -1.44 6.45 36.94
N ALA A 117 -0.44 7.34 36.98
CA ALA A 117 -0.07 8.21 35.87
C ALA A 117 0.49 7.43 34.66
N ALA A 118 1.32 6.40 34.88
CA ALA A 118 1.82 5.57 33.79
C ALA A 118 0.70 4.76 33.12
N MET A 119 -0.27 4.27 33.89
CA MET A 119 -1.43 3.55 33.35
C MET A 119 -2.31 4.44 32.46
N VAL A 120 -2.56 5.69 32.88
CA VAL A 120 -3.29 6.66 32.05
C VAL A 120 -2.51 7.00 30.78
N MET A 121 -1.18 7.11 30.88
CA MET A 121 -0.32 7.42 29.75
C MET A 121 -0.31 6.29 28.70
N ILE A 122 -0.20 5.02 29.09
CA ILE A 122 -0.15 3.93 28.10
C ILE A 122 -1.50 3.73 27.40
N ILE A 123 -2.61 3.86 28.12
CA ILE A 123 -3.95 3.74 27.54
C ILE A 123 -4.26 4.97 26.66
N GLY A 124 -4.06 6.17 27.19
CA GLY A 124 -4.33 7.42 26.47
C GLY A 124 -3.38 7.66 25.31
N GLY A 125 -2.10 7.33 25.46
CA GLY A 125 -1.06 7.47 24.45
C GLY A 125 -1.28 6.54 23.26
N ASN A 126 -1.53 5.24 23.50
CA ASN A 126 -1.81 4.31 22.42
C ASN A 126 -3.14 4.62 21.71
N LEU A 127 -4.19 4.98 22.45
CA LEU A 127 -5.48 5.36 21.86
C LEU A 127 -5.36 6.66 21.04
N GLY A 128 -4.64 7.66 21.57
CA GLY A 128 -4.40 8.93 20.89
C GLY A 128 -3.61 8.76 19.60
N ILE A 129 -2.53 7.97 19.63
CA ILE A 129 -1.73 7.66 18.43
C ILE A 129 -2.59 6.93 17.40
N MET A 130 -3.34 5.89 17.80
CA MET A 130 -4.22 5.18 16.87
C MET A 130 -5.25 6.10 16.20
N MET A 131 -5.86 7.04 16.94
CA MET A 131 -6.83 7.96 16.36
C MET A 131 -6.21 8.96 15.39
N ILE A 132 -5.12 9.62 15.79
CA ILE A 132 -4.48 10.66 14.98
C ILE A 132 -3.83 10.05 13.75
N GLU A 133 -3.05 8.99 13.93
CA GLU A 133 -2.34 8.35 12.84
C GLU A 133 -3.28 7.60 11.91
N GLY A 134 -4.30 6.94 12.45
CA GLY A 134 -5.37 6.33 11.66
C GLY A 134 -6.07 7.33 10.75
N LEU A 135 -6.36 8.53 11.25
CA LEU A 135 -6.94 9.61 10.44
C LEU A 135 -5.98 10.07 9.33
N ILE A 136 -4.70 10.28 9.64
CA ILE A 136 -3.70 10.72 8.65
C ILE A 136 -3.51 9.66 7.56
N VAL A 137 -3.35 8.39 7.95
CA VAL A 137 -3.20 7.26 7.01
C VAL A 137 -4.44 7.10 6.13
N TYR A 138 -5.63 7.27 6.70
CA TYR A 138 -6.88 7.22 5.93
C TYR A 138 -6.94 8.30 4.84
N ILE A 139 -6.56 9.54 5.16
CA ILE A 139 -6.53 10.62 4.18
C ILE A 139 -5.50 10.33 3.08
N GLN A 140 -4.32 9.79 3.45
CA GLN A 140 -3.27 9.45 2.48
C GLN A 140 -3.67 8.27 1.58
N SER A 141 -4.34 7.25 2.13
CA SER A 141 -4.79 6.08 1.35
C SER A 141 -5.92 6.44 0.39
N LEU A 142 -6.87 7.29 0.82
CA LEU A 142 -7.92 7.82 -0.04
C LEU A 142 -7.37 8.56 -1.25
N ARG A 143 -6.30 9.33 -1.07
CA ARG A 143 -5.61 9.99 -2.17
C ARG A 143 -5.07 8.97 -3.17
N LEU A 144 -4.39 7.93 -2.70
CA LEU A 144 -3.87 6.90 -3.60
C LEU A 144 -5.00 6.19 -4.36
N HIS A 145 -6.04 5.80 -3.65
CA HIS A 145 -7.13 4.99 -4.18
C HIS A 145 -7.99 5.75 -5.20
N LEU A 146 -8.32 7.02 -4.91
CA LEU A 146 -9.11 7.85 -5.81
C LEU A 146 -8.34 8.30 -7.06
N TYR A 147 -7.06 8.65 -6.91
CA TYR A 147 -6.30 9.20 -8.04
C TYR A 147 -5.66 8.15 -8.94
N GLU A 148 -5.32 6.97 -8.41
CA GLU A 148 -4.51 5.98 -9.12
C GLU A 148 -5.26 4.68 -9.44
N PHE A 149 -6.18 4.26 -8.56
CA PHE A 149 -6.98 3.06 -8.77
C PHE A 149 -8.30 3.38 -9.49
N PHE A 150 -9.09 4.33 -8.97
CA PHE A 150 -10.39 4.64 -9.58
C PHE A 150 -10.27 5.24 -10.98
N THR A 151 -9.29 6.09 -11.25
CA THR A 151 -9.10 6.68 -12.59
C THR A 151 -8.75 5.67 -13.68
N LYS A 152 -8.13 4.54 -13.31
CA LYS A 152 -7.77 3.47 -14.26
C LYS A 152 -8.94 2.55 -14.63
N TRP A 153 -9.90 2.38 -13.72
CA TRP A 153 -10.99 1.40 -13.88
C TRP A 153 -12.39 2.01 -13.95
N TYR A 154 -12.55 3.27 -13.53
CA TYR A 154 -13.82 3.99 -13.54
C TYR A 154 -13.84 5.03 -14.66
N VAL A 155 -14.50 4.67 -15.77
CA VAL A 155 -14.78 5.60 -16.86
C VAL A 155 -16.07 6.33 -16.51
N GLY A 156 -16.00 7.64 -16.26
CA GLY A 156 -17.18 8.44 -15.96
C GLY A 156 -18.19 8.39 -17.11
N GLY A 157 -19.46 8.10 -16.81
CA GLY A 157 -20.49 8.07 -17.86
C GLY A 157 -21.77 7.28 -17.57
N ALA A 158 -21.94 6.66 -16.41
CA ALA A 158 -23.20 5.99 -16.09
C ALA A 158 -24.27 7.01 -15.67
N GLN A 159 -25.45 6.95 -16.29
CA GLN A 159 -26.64 7.67 -15.82
C GLN A 159 -26.92 7.23 -14.38
N PRO A 160 -27.02 8.17 -13.41
CA PRO A 160 -27.36 7.82 -12.04
C PRO A 160 -28.72 7.11 -12.05
N PHE A 161 -28.78 5.93 -11.43
CA PHE A 161 -29.99 5.12 -11.41
C PHE A 161 -31.13 5.90 -10.72
N ARG A 162 -32.07 6.39 -11.51
CA ARG A 162 -33.28 7.04 -11.00
C ARG A 162 -34.30 5.95 -10.67
N GLN A 163 -34.50 5.70 -9.39
CA GLN A 163 -35.53 4.76 -8.92
C GLN A 163 -36.88 5.16 -9.51
N VAL A 164 -37.61 4.19 -10.07
CA VAL A 164 -39.00 4.34 -10.54
C VAL A 164 -39.95 4.34 -9.33
N ARG A 165 -39.63 5.08 -8.27
CA ARG A 165 -40.61 5.34 -7.23
C ARG A 165 -41.49 6.49 -7.73
N PRO A 166 -42.82 6.30 -7.81
CA PRO A 166 -43.72 7.43 -7.98
C PRO A 166 -43.41 8.44 -6.89
N GLU A 167 -43.26 9.70 -7.26
CA GLU A 167 -43.19 10.77 -6.27
C GLU A 167 -44.50 10.72 -5.48
N LEU A 168 -44.46 10.26 -4.23
CA LEU A 168 -45.63 10.26 -3.38
C LEU A 168 -46.01 11.73 -3.21
N ILE A 169 -47.02 12.19 -3.94
CA ILE A 169 -47.71 13.45 -3.67
C ILE A 169 -48.31 13.27 -2.28
N TYR A 170 -47.61 13.80 -1.27
CA TYR A 170 -48.09 13.89 0.09
C TYR A 170 -49.25 14.89 0.09
N ASN A 171 -50.45 14.41 -0.25
CA ASN A 171 -51.66 15.17 -0.05
C ASN A 171 -51.96 15.15 1.45
N GLN A 172 -51.59 16.23 2.15
CA GLN A 172 -51.95 16.41 3.55
C GLN A 172 -53.47 16.59 3.63
N PHE A 173 -54.19 15.51 3.93
CA PHE A 173 -55.62 15.59 4.24
C PHE A 173 -55.79 16.26 5.60
N ILE A 174 -55.98 17.59 5.58
CA ILE A 174 -56.39 18.35 6.75
C ILE A 174 -57.89 18.08 6.95
N TRP A 175 -58.22 17.13 7.83
CA TRP A 175 -59.60 16.89 8.22
C TRP A 175 -60.07 18.04 9.12
N LYS A 176 -60.92 18.92 8.59
CA LYS A 176 -61.64 19.90 9.43
C LYS A 176 -62.64 19.14 10.30
N LYS A 177 -62.34 19.02 11.59
CA LYS A 177 -63.35 18.65 12.60
C LYS A 177 -64.41 19.77 12.66
N LYS A 178 -65.67 19.35 12.62
CA LYS A 178 -66.87 20.18 12.77
C LYS A 178 -67.07 20.54 14.24
#